data_AF-A0A7V2SP80-F1
#
_entry.id   AF-A0A7V2SP80-F1
#
_cell.length_a   1.000
_cell.length_b   1.000
_cell.length_c   1.000
_cell.angle_alpha   90.00
_cell.angle_beta   90.00
_cell.angle_gamma   90.00
#
_symmetry.space_group_name_H-M   'P 1'
#
loop_
_entity.id
_entity.type
_entity.pdbx_description
1 polymer ?
#
loop_
_entity_poly.entity_id
_entity_poly.type
_entity_poly.pdbx_seq_one_letter_code
_entity_poly.pdbx_strand_id
1 'polypeptide(L)'
;MNHTGFTLNGTPVKTTASPVQRLSIALRDHLNLPGTKSGCDAGDCGACTVLVDGEPVCACLTPVGQIAGCELTTVEGLEKNGALSVLQESFLHHGAAQCGICTPAMLVSAQALLDRQPRPQRQDVEDALGGVLCRCTGYQKIIDAVMFASARNAPATEPESGQTVGSAIRHLDGRVKVTGKMSFGADFVPDNAVLVRVIRSPHHHADFKIGDLAAFKRSNPEILEVFTARDIPGKNCFGVIPPFADQPVFAEKTALHRGDAIAAIAGEPDAIRAFDEARFPVKWQQKPYTLLPDEALEPGAPQVHDNRHGNILVRGLVQRGDADKALSQAAHTVTVSTSTPFIEHAYIEPEAGYAVRVGDRLEIHASTQATHMDRETLADIMAMDLKDIRVVPTACGGGFGSKIDISMQPFVALAAWKLNRPAAICYTRTESMQSTTK
;
A
#
# COMPACT_ATOMS: atom_id res chain seq x y z
N MET A 1 9.86 14.34 31.03
CA MET A 1 9.75 13.66 29.71
C MET A 1 11.15 13.23 29.32
N ASN A 2 11.38 11.95 29.07
CA ASN A 2 12.70 11.48 28.63
C ASN A 2 12.86 11.87 27.17
N HIS A 3 13.80 12.78 26.88
CA HIS A 3 14.17 13.13 25.51
C HIS A 3 15.27 12.21 25.03
N THR A 4 15.15 11.69 23.81
CA THR A 4 16.26 11.02 23.14
C THR A 4 16.96 12.02 22.23
N GLY A 5 18.26 12.25 22.46
CA GLY A 5 19.10 13.13 21.64
C GLY A 5 20.01 12.34 20.71
N PHE A 6 20.18 12.81 19.48
CA PHE A 6 21.02 12.20 18.44
C PHE A 6 21.35 13.25 17.36
N THR A 7 22.24 12.93 16.42
CA THR A 7 22.53 13.79 15.26
C THR A 7 21.75 13.28 14.06
N LEU A 8 20.90 14.09 13.46
CA LEU A 8 20.08 13.75 12.30
C LEU A 8 20.54 14.55 11.08
N ASN A 9 21.00 13.85 10.03
CA ASN A 9 21.49 14.47 8.80
C ASN A 9 22.52 15.59 9.08
N GLY A 10 23.43 15.36 10.03
CA GLY A 10 24.46 16.31 10.47
C GLY A 10 24.00 17.40 11.46
N THR A 11 22.73 17.42 11.87
CA THR A 11 22.19 18.41 12.82
C THR A 11 21.80 17.76 14.15
N PRO A 12 22.24 18.27 15.31
CA PRO A 12 21.77 17.76 16.61
C PRO A 12 20.27 17.96 16.80
N VAL A 13 19.55 16.88 17.14
CA VAL A 13 18.10 16.86 17.35
C VAL A 13 17.77 16.17 18.68
N LYS A 14 16.65 16.58 19.29
CA LYS A 14 16.02 15.89 20.42
C LYS A 14 14.57 15.61 20.08
N THR A 15 14.12 14.37 20.31
CA THR A 15 12.72 13.99 20.12
C THR A 15 12.04 13.70 21.47
N THR A 16 10.73 13.94 21.51
CA THR A 16 9.83 13.55 22.62
C THR A 16 9.14 12.21 22.36
N ALA A 17 9.39 11.58 21.21
CA ALA A 17 8.86 10.26 20.90
C ALA A 17 9.26 9.24 21.98
N SER A 18 8.39 8.26 22.23
CA SER A 18 8.64 7.23 23.24
C SER A 18 9.91 6.43 22.88
N PRO A 19 10.82 6.14 23.84
CA PRO A 19 12.03 5.36 23.57
C PRO A 19 11.77 3.95 23.00
N VAL A 20 10.58 3.38 23.22
CA VAL A 20 10.18 2.07 22.68
C VAL A 20 9.42 2.17 21.35
N GLN A 21 9.13 3.39 20.88
CA GLN A 21 8.48 3.61 19.59
C GLN A 21 9.44 3.26 18.46
N ARG A 22 8.89 2.73 17.36
CA ARG A 22 9.65 2.45 16.13
C ARG A 22 10.22 3.75 15.56
N LEU A 23 11.48 3.72 15.15
CA LEU A 23 12.18 4.86 14.57
C LEU A 23 11.50 5.35 13.28
N SER A 24 10.93 4.45 12.47
CA SER A 24 10.15 4.81 11.29
C SER A 24 9.00 5.76 11.63
N ILE A 25 8.27 5.53 12.71
CA ILE A 25 7.17 6.39 13.16
C ILE A 25 7.73 7.71 13.70
N ALA A 26 8.80 7.66 14.50
CA ALA A 26 9.42 8.88 15.03
C ALA A 26 9.92 9.83 13.91
N LEU A 27 10.58 9.29 12.89
CA LEU A 27 11.07 10.07 11.75
C LEU A 27 9.93 10.70 10.96
N ARG A 28 8.89 9.92 10.65
CA ARG A 28 7.77 10.38 9.81
C ARG A 28 6.83 11.32 10.56
N ASP A 29 6.35 10.90 11.73
CA ASP A 29 5.23 11.55 12.42
C ASP A 29 5.68 12.65 13.39
N HIS A 30 6.90 12.58 13.93
CA HIS A 30 7.41 13.55 14.93
C HIS A 30 8.45 14.50 14.36
N LEU A 31 9.23 14.04 13.37
CA LEU A 31 10.33 14.81 12.77
C LEU A 31 10.02 15.24 11.32
N ASN A 32 8.84 14.89 10.80
CA ASN A 32 8.37 15.27 9.46
C ASN A 32 9.36 14.91 8.33
N LEU A 33 9.97 13.72 8.43
CA LEU A 33 10.86 13.14 7.42
C LEU A 33 10.17 11.97 6.71
N PRO A 34 9.31 12.24 5.70
CA PRO A 34 8.55 11.21 5.02
C PRO A 34 9.41 10.34 4.11
N GLY A 35 10.68 10.67 3.86
CA GLY A 35 11.59 9.91 3.00
C GLY A 35 11.86 8.50 3.50
N THR A 36 11.79 8.27 4.82
CA THR A 36 11.78 6.92 5.39
C THR A 36 10.41 6.27 5.15
N LYS A 37 10.28 5.50 4.06
CA LYS A 37 9.02 4.86 3.67
C LYS A 37 8.75 3.61 4.51
N SER A 38 7.50 3.36 4.88
CA SER A 38 7.09 2.11 5.56
C SER A 38 6.25 1.26 4.62
N GLY A 39 6.67 0.02 4.39
CA GLY A 39 6.00 -0.92 3.48
C GLY A 39 5.50 -2.18 4.19
N CYS A 40 6.41 -3.11 4.49
CA CYS A 40 6.08 -4.34 5.23
C CYS A 40 5.86 -4.13 6.73
N ASP A 41 6.51 -3.10 7.31
CA ASP A 41 6.57 -2.81 8.75
C ASP A 41 6.99 -4.01 9.62
N ALA A 42 7.81 -4.92 9.04
CA ALA A 42 8.28 -6.17 9.64
C ALA A 42 9.78 -6.46 9.38
N GLY A 43 10.48 -5.57 8.68
CA GLY A 43 11.91 -5.72 8.32
C GLY A 43 12.19 -6.42 6.99
N ASP A 44 11.18 -6.98 6.31
CA ASP A 44 11.39 -7.77 5.09
C ASP A 44 11.69 -6.95 3.84
N CYS A 45 11.07 -5.78 3.67
CA CYS A 45 11.13 -5.04 2.40
C CYS A 45 12.26 -4.01 2.30
N GLY A 46 12.89 -3.63 3.42
CA GLY A 46 13.94 -2.60 3.47
C GLY A 46 13.52 -1.18 3.07
N ALA A 47 12.25 -0.89 2.73
CA ALA A 47 11.85 0.46 2.29
C ALA A 47 12.07 1.57 3.35
N CYS A 48 12.22 1.16 4.61
CA CYS A 48 12.46 2.05 5.76
C CYS A 48 13.96 2.16 6.12
N THR A 49 14.87 1.71 5.27
CA THR A 49 16.30 1.73 5.59
C THR A 49 16.82 3.16 5.79
N VAL A 50 17.53 3.34 6.89
CA VAL A 50 18.28 4.53 7.30
C VAL A 50 19.69 4.11 7.71
N LEU A 51 20.63 5.04 7.83
CA LEU A 51 21.97 4.72 8.37
C LEU A 51 22.06 5.15 9.83
N VAL A 52 22.46 4.25 10.71
CA VAL A 52 22.85 4.56 12.09
C VAL A 52 24.36 4.33 12.20
N ASP A 53 25.10 5.39 12.50
CA ASP A 53 26.56 5.41 12.54
C ASP A 53 27.21 4.83 11.26
N GLY A 54 26.60 5.13 10.11
CA GLY A 54 27.04 4.67 8.79
C GLY A 54 26.50 3.30 8.36
N GLU A 55 25.88 2.54 9.27
CA GLU A 55 25.39 1.18 8.99
C GLU A 55 23.89 1.17 8.61
N PRO A 56 23.49 0.47 7.52
CA PRO A 56 22.09 0.34 7.13
C PRO A 56 21.26 -0.44 8.15
N VAL A 57 20.16 0.15 8.62
CA VAL A 57 19.21 -0.51 9.53
C VAL A 57 17.75 -0.28 9.11
N CYS A 58 16.89 -1.26 9.39
CA CYS A 58 15.46 -1.13 9.18
C CYS A 58 14.82 -0.29 10.28
N ALA A 59 14.45 0.97 9.99
CA ALA A 59 13.85 1.87 10.98
C ALA A 59 12.54 1.33 11.60
N CYS A 60 11.81 0.44 10.93
CA CYS A 60 10.61 -0.21 11.49
C CYS A 60 10.90 -1.21 12.61
N LEU A 61 12.13 -1.72 12.71
CA LEU A 61 12.55 -2.65 13.76
C LEU A 61 13.42 -2.00 14.83
N THR A 62 13.88 -0.77 14.61
CA THR A 62 14.75 -0.04 15.55
C THR A 62 13.92 0.83 16.50
N PRO A 63 13.96 0.62 17.83
CA PRO A 63 13.39 1.52 18.81
C PRO A 63 14.17 2.85 18.88
N VAL A 64 13.46 3.97 19.10
CA VAL A 64 14.07 5.31 19.24
C VAL A 64 15.15 5.35 20.32
N GLY A 65 14.98 4.64 21.43
CA GLY A 65 15.96 4.60 22.52
C GLY A 65 17.33 4.04 22.12
N GLN A 66 17.41 3.22 21.06
CA GLN A 66 18.66 2.63 20.61
C GLN A 66 19.55 3.60 19.84
N ILE A 67 19.01 4.69 19.29
CA ILE A 67 19.78 5.68 18.52
C ILE A 67 20.30 6.84 19.37
N ALA A 68 20.20 6.75 20.71
CA ALA A 68 20.64 7.81 21.60
C ALA A 68 22.15 8.08 21.43
N GLY A 69 22.50 9.31 21.03
CA GLY A 69 23.88 9.73 20.80
C GLY A 69 24.47 9.33 19.44
N CYS A 70 23.75 8.58 18.62
CA CYS A 70 24.21 8.13 17.29
C CYS A 70 24.09 9.24 16.23
N GLU A 71 24.76 9.02 15.09
CA GLU A 71 24.55 9.73 13.85
C GLU A 71 23.54 8.98 12.96
N LEU A 72 22.42 9.62 12.68
CA LEU A 72 21.34 9.10 11.86
C LEU A 72 21.30 9.82 10.50
N THR A 73 21.39 9.07 9.41
CA THR A 73 21.25 9.60 8.04
C THR A 73 20.05 8.99 7.34
N THR A 74 19.24 9.87 6.75
CA THR A 74 18.05 9.56 5.93
C THR A 74 18.28 10.01 4.49
N VAL A 75 17.36 9.71 3.57
CA VAL A 75 17.50 10.17 2.17
C VAL A 75 17.54 11.71 2.08
N GLU A 76 16.85 12.40 2.99
CA GLU A 76 16.84 13.86 3.09
C GLU A 76 18.23 14.43 3.37
N GLY A 77 19.12 13.66 4.02
CA GLY A 77 20.50 14.05 4.29
C GLY A 77 21.46 13.90 3.10
N LEU A 78 21.03 13.25 2.01
CA LEU A 78 21.85 13.07 0.81
C LEU A 78 21.88 14.33 -0.06
N GLU A 79 20.83 15.15 -0.02
CA GLU A 79 20.76 16.45 -0.69
C GLU A 79 21.46 17.50 0.20
N LYS A 80 22.46 18.21 -0.35
CA LYS A 80 23.20 19.25 0.38
C LYS A 80 22.96 20.61 -0.26
N ASN A 81 22.41 21.56 0.50
CA ASN A 81 22.14 22.92 0.03
C ASN A 81 21.31 22.98 -1.28
N GLY A 82 20.37 22.04 -1.47
CA GLY A 82 19.56 21.94 -2.68
C GLY A 82 20.22 21.22 -3.87
N ALA A 83 21.51 20.86 -3.75
CA ALA A 83 22.21 20.07 -4.75
C ALA A 83 22.05 18.57 -4.46
N LEU A 84 21.68 17.81 -5.50
CA LEU A 84 21.59 16.36 -5.44
C LEU A 84 23.00 15.75 -5.32
N SER A 85 23.10 14.62 -4.62
CA SER A 85 24.32 13.83 -4.63
C SER A 85 24.56 13.22 -6.02
N VAL A 86 25.80 12.83 -6.30
CA VAL A 86 26.17 12.12 -7.56
C VAL A 86 25.32 10.86 -7.74
N LEU A 87 25.01 10.18 -6.64
CA LEU A 87 24.16 8.99 -6.65
C LEU A 87 22.71 9.32 -7.02
N GLN A 88 22.13 10.37 -6.45
CA GLN A 88 20.78 10.85 -6.79
C GLN A 88 20.69 11.28 -8.27
N GLU A 89 21.66 12.03 -8.77
CA GLU A 89 21.75 12.41 -10.19
C GLU A 89 21.85 11.18 -11.11
N SER A 90 22.63 10.18 -10.71
CA SER A 90 22.76 8.94 -11.47
C SER A 90 21.44 8.16 -11.56
N PHE A 91 20.66 8.12 -10.46
CA PHE A 91 19.34 7.49 -10.45
C PHE A 91 18.36 8.19 -11.40
N LEU A 92 18.41 9.53 -11.47
CA LEU A 92 17.62 10.30 -12.43
C LEU A 92 18.03 9.98 -13.87
N HIS A 93 19.34 9.94 -14.13
CA HIS A 93 19.88 9.67 -15.46
C HIS A 93 19.47 8.29 -16.01
N HIS A 94 19.51 7.24 -15.17
CA HIS A 94 19.20 5.88 -15.60
C HIS A 94 17.68 5.57 -15.62
N GLY A 95 16.85 6.47 -15.08
CA GLY A 95 15.44 6.16 -14.82
C GLY A 95 15.31 5.02 -13.80
N ALA A 96 16.15 5.01 -12.77
CA ALA A 96 16.20 3.98 -11.74
C ALA A 96 15.03 4.06 -10.73
N ALA A 97 14.20 5.10 -10.82
CA ALA A 97 13.03 5.32 -9.98
C ALA A 97 11.74 5.28 -10.83
N GLN A 98 11.00 4.17 -10.77
CA GLN A 98 9.66 4.06 -11.35
C GLN A 98 8.60 4.61 -10.39
N CYS A 99 7.95 3.77 -9.56
CA CYS A 99 6.97 4.28 -8.58
C CYS A 99 7.62 5.16 -7.49
N GLY A 100 8.89 4.89 -7.15
CA GLY A 100 9.70 5.70 -6.26
C GLY A 100 9.64 5.33 -4.77
N ILE A 101 8.76 4.43 -4.34
CA ILE A 101 8.58 4.12 -2.90
C ILE A 101 9.83 3.47 -2.27
N CYS A 102 10.55 2.61 -3.01
CA CYS A 102 11.78 1.98 -2.50
C CYS A 102 13.03 2.85 -2.74
N THR A 103 12.91 3.91 -3.55
CA THR A 103 14.06 4.72 -3.99
C THR A 103 14.84 5.36 -2.84
N PRO A 104 14.20 5.94 -1.80
CA PRO A 104 14.92 6.43 -0.63
C PRO A 104 15.86 5.41 0.01
N ALA A 105 15.35 4.22 0.32
CA ALA A 105 16.14 3.15 0.93
C ALA A 105 17.25 2.64 -0.01
N MET A 106 16.96 2.51 -1.31
CA MET A 106 17.98 2.13 -2.29
C MET A 106 19.15 3.11 -2.32
N LEU A 107 18.86 4.41 -2.28
CA LEU A 107 19.89 5.46 -2.26
C LEU A 107 20.69 5.43 -0.97
N VAL A 108 20.02 5.26 0.17
CA VAL A 108 20.66 5.22 1.48
C VAL A 108 21.57 3.98 1.61
N SER A 109 21.09 2.80 1.25
CA SER A 109 21.89 1.56 1.25
C SER A 109 23.08 1.63 0.28
N ALA A 110 22.88 2.17 -0.93
CA ALA A 110 23.96 2.35 -1.88
C ALA A 110 24.99 3.40 -1.41
N GLN A 111 24.55 4.47 -0.72
CA GLN A 111 25.47 5.46 -0.16
C GLN A 111 26.40 4.81 0.88
N ALA A 112 25.87 3.99 1.79
CA ALA A 112 26.68 3.26 2.76
C ALA A 112 27.73 2.35 2.10
N LEU A 113 27.38 1.66 1.02
CA LEU A 113 28.35 0.90 0.24
C LEU A 113 29.43 1.80 -0.35
N LEU A 114 29.06 2.90 -1.00
CA LEU A 114 29.99 3.79 -1.69
C LEU A 114 30.93 4.53 -0.72
N ASP A 115 30.48 4.82 0.49
CA ASP A 115 31.31 5.44 1.53
C ASP A 115 32.39 4.48 2.03
N ARG A 116 32.05 3.19 2.18
CA ARG A 116 33.01 2.15 2.59
C ARG A 116 33.90 1.67 1.44
N GLN A 117 33.34 1.56 0.25
CA GLN A 117 33.99 1.02 -0.95
C GLN A 117 33.66 1.92 -2.17
N PRO A 118 34.47 2.96 -2.43
CA PRO A 118 34.19 3.94 -3.50
C PRO A 118 34.20 3.38 -4.93
N ARG A 119 34.71 2.16 -5.13
CA ARG A 119 34.75 1.45 -6.41
C ARG A 119 34.26 0.00 -6.21
N PRO A 120 32.96 -0.20 -5.99
CA PRO A 120 32.39 -1.53 -5.82
C PRO A 120 32.44 -2.30 -7.13
N GLN A 121 32.48 -3.63 -7.04
CA GLN A 121 32.09 -4.50 -8.14
C GLN A 121 30.56 -4.60 -8.17
N ARG A 122 30.02 -5.08 -9.30
CA ARG A 122 28.58 -5.25 -9.45
C ARG A 122 27.97 -6.13 -8.36
N GLN A 123 28.64 -7.22 -8.00
CA GLN A 123 28.19 -8.12 -6.94
C GLN A 123 28.07 -7.41 -5.59
N ASP A 124 29.03 -6.52 -5.25
CA ASP A 124 28.97 -5.76 -4.00
C ASP A 124 27.73 -4.86 -3.94
N VAL A 125 27.31 -4.31 -5.08
CA VAL A 125 26.07 -3.51 -5.20
C VAL A 125 24.84 -4.41 -5.04
N GLU A 126 24.83 -5.57 -5.68
CA GLU A 126 23.73 -6.54 -5.57
C GLU A 126 23.56 -6.99 -4.11
N ASP A 127 24.65 -7.30 -3.42
CA ASP A 127 24.65 -7.72 -2.02
C ASP A 127 24.19 -6.58 -1.09
N ALA A 128 24.68 -5.35 -1.29
CA ALA A 128 24.30 -4.20 -0.47
C ALA A 128 22.82 -3.80 -0.63
N LEU A 129 22.25 -4.02 -1.82
CA LEU A 129 20.85 -3.70 -2.12
C LEU A 129 19.91 -4.89 -1.88
N GLY A 130 20.42 -6.10 -1.63
CA GLY A 130 19.61 -7.31 -1.48
C GLY A 130 18.57 -7.23 -0.35
N GLY A 131 18.80 -6.38 0.65
CA GLY A 131 17.84 -6.09 1.73
C GLY A 131 16.75 -5.08 1.40
N VAL A 132 16.76 -4.44 0.22
CA VAL A 132 15.78 -3.44 -0.20
C VAL A 132 15.00 -3.95 -1.41
N LEU A 133 13.73 -4.28 -1.22
CA LEU A 133 12.91 -4.86 -2.29
C LEU A 133 12.41 -3.80 -3.28
N CYS A 134 12.47 -4.12 -4.57
CA CYS A 134 11.84 -3.34 -5.63
C CYS A 134 10.94 -4.22 -6.49
N ARG A 135 9.67 -3.84 -6.62
CA ARG A 135 8.69 -4.56 -7.45
C ARG A 135 8.59 -4.05 -8.90
N CYS A 136 9.15 -2.88 -9.20
CA CYS A 136 8.92 -2.20 -10.48
C CYS A 136 10.05 -2.37 -11.51
N THR A 137 11.32 -2.32 -11.07
CA THR A 137 12.45 -2.07 -11.99
C THR A 137 13.18 -3.31 -12.47
N GLY A 138 13.03 -4.45 -11.79
CA GLY A 138 13.89 -5.62 -12.01
C GLY A 138 15.36 -5.40 -11.64
N TYR A 139 15.65 -4.38 -10.81
CA TYR A 139 16.97 -4.03 -10.23
C TYR A 139 18.06 -3.54 -11.19
N GLN A 140 18.09 -3.99 -12.46
CA GLN A 140 19.19 -3.70 -13.39
C GLN A 140 19.58 -2.22 -13.46
N LYS A 141 18.60 -1.33 -13.72
CA LYS A 141 18.83 0.13 -13.78
C LYS A 141 19.28 0.75 -12.46
N ILE A 142 18.90 0.15 -11.32
CA ILE A 142 19.32 0.62 -10.00
C ILE A 142 20.81 0.29 -9.82
N ILE A 143 21.20 -0.94 -10.12
CA ILE A 143 22.59 -1.40 -10.04
C ILE A 143 23.47 -0.57 -10.98
N ASP A 144 23.04 -0.38 -12.23
CA ASP A 144 23.77 0.41 -13.21
C ASP A 144 23.96 1.86 -12.75
N ALA A 145 22.93 2.46 -12.12
CA ALA A 145 23.03 3.80 -11.56
C ALA A 145 24.06 3.90 -10.41
N VAL A 146 24.13 2.91 -9.52
CA VAL A 146 25.15 2.88 -8.44
C VAL A 146 26.55 2.74 -9.04
N MET A 147 26.72 1.81 -10.00
CA MET A 147 28.00 1.60 -10.67
C MET A 147 28.46 2.87 -11.41
N PHE A 148 27.55 3.55 -12.11
CA PHE A 148 27.84 4.81 -12.81
C PHE A 148 28.23 5.93 -11.85
N ALA A 149 27.56 6.04 -10.69
CA ALA A 149 27.90 7.03 -9.68
C ALA A 149 29.31 6.81 -9.11
N SER A 150 29.71 5.55 -8.91
CA SER A 150 31.06 5.20 -8.42
C SER A 150 32.18 5.61 -9.38
N ALA A 151 31.92 5.56 -10.69
CA ALA A 151 32.86 5.99 -11.72
C ALA A 151 32.99 7.52 -11.85
N ARG A 152 32.12 8.31 -11.19
CA ARG A 152 32.03 9.78 -11.32
C ARG A 152 31.83 10.25 -12.76
N ASN A 153 31.09 9.48 -13.54
CA ASN A 153 30.76 9.83 -14.91
C ASN A 153 29.79 11.02 -14.95
N ALA A 154 29.94 11.88 -15.96
CA ALA A 154 28.95 12.92 -16.23
C ALA A 154 27.73 12.32 -16.95
N PRO A 155 26.49 12.66 -16.55
CA PRO A 155 25.30 12.24 -17.28
C PRO A 155 25.36 12.67 -18.75
N ALA A 156 24.79 11.88 -19.65
CA ALA A 156 24.62 12.30 -21.04
C ALA A 156 23.74 13.56 -21.13
N THR A 157 23.96 14.37 -22.17
CA THR A 157 23.15 15.56 -22.46
C THR A 157 21.72 15.17 -22.80
N GLU A 158 20.74 15.91 -22.28
CA GLU A 158 19.33 15.74 -22.63
C GLU A 158 19.14 15.99 -24.15
N PRO A 159 18.22 15.25 -24.79
CA PRO A 159 17.91 15.46 -26.20
C PRO A 159 17.36 16.87 -26.46
N GLU A 160 17.63 17.39 -27.65
CA GLU A 160 17.13 18.69 -28.07
C GLU A 160 15.59 18.72 -28.14
N SER A 161 15.01 19.92 -27.98
CA SER A 161 13.56 20.11 -28.10
C SER A 161 13.08 19.66 -29.48
N GLY A 162 12.00 18.86 -29.51
CA GLY A 162 11.49 18.24 -30.73
C GLY A 162 12.10 16.87 -31.08
N GLN A 163 13.10 16.40 -30.32
CA GLN A 163 13.74 15.08 -30.52
C GLN A 163 13.56 14.12 -29.33
N THR A 164 12.58 14.36 -28.45
CA THR A 164 12.43 13.60 -27.20
C THR A 164 11.71 12.26 -27.35
N VAL A 165 10.94 12.06 -28.42
CA VAL A 165 10.17 10.82 -28.63
C VAL A 165 11.11 9.66 -28.96
N GLY A 166 11.14 8.65 -28.08
CA GLY A 166 12.03 7.48 -28.21
C GLY A 166 13.39 7.65 -27.54
N SER A 167 13.72 8.85 -27.05
CA SER A 167 14.96 9.12 -26.31
C SER A 167 14.80 8.79 -24.82
N ALA A 168 15.92 8.42 -24.19
CA ALA A 168 15.99 8.31 -22.74
C ALA A 168 16.04 9.72 -22.12
N ILE A 169 14.95 10.12 -21.49
CA ILE A 169 14.84 11.40 -20.76
C ILE A 169 14.66 11.15 -19.27
N ARG A 170 15.05 12.12 -18.45
CA ARG A 170 14.72 12.11 -17.01
C ARG A 170 13.21 12.16 -16.82
N HIS A 171 12.70 11.36 -15.87
CA HIS A 171 11.30 11.46 -15.47
C HIS A 171 11.02 12.81 -14.81
N LEU A 172 9.92 13.46 -15.21
CA LEU A 172 9.50 14.77 -14.68
C LEU A 172 9.29 14.74 -13.15
N ASP A 173 8.81 13.63 -12.62
CA ASP A 173 8.61 13.39 -11.20
C ASP A 173 9.82 12.73 -10.50
N GLY A 174 10.96 12.60 -11.20
CA GLY A 174 12.14 11.91 -10.69
C GLY A 174 12.76 12.58 -9.47
N ARG A 175 12.87 13.92 -9.46
CA ARG A 175 13.54 14.67 -8.37
C ARG A 175 12.89 14.40 -7.02
N VAL A 176 11.56 14.42 -6.96
CA VAL A 176 10.83 14.18 -5.70
C VAL A 176 10.97 12.73 -5.21
N LYS A 177 11.18 11.76 -6.11
CA LYS A 177 11.44 10.35 -5.74
C LYS A 177 12.83 10.16 -5.13
N VAL A 178 13.86 10.75 -5.73
CA VAL A 178 15.26 10.58 -5.26
C VAL A 178 15.59 11.41 -4.02
N THR A 179 14.77 12.41 -3.69
CA THR A 179 14.92 13.24 -2.48
C THR A 179 14.00 12.81 -1.34
N GLY A 180 13.18 11.76 -1.53
CA GLY A 180 12.19 11.32 -0.54
C GLY A 180 10.94 12.20 -0.41
N LYS A 181 10.85 13.30 -1.17
CA LYS A 181 9.78 14.30 -1.14
C LYS A 181 8.49 13.87 -1.86
N MET A 182 8.50 12.77 -2.61
CA MET A 182 7.29 12.20 -3.21
C MET A 182 6.34 11.74 -2.10
N SER A 183 5.10 12.25 -2.12
CA SER A 183 4.08 11.98 -1.10
C SER A 183 3.17 10.82 -1.51
N PHE A 184 3.30 9.71 -0.78
CA PHE A 184 2.48 8.51 -0.87
C PHE A 184 1.28 8.57 0.08
N GLY A 185 0.37 7.59 0.00
CA GLY A 185 -0.90 7.61 0.72
C GLY A 185 -0.76 7.73 2.25
N ALA A 186 0.32 7.18 2.80
CA ALA A 186 0.61 7.21 4.24
C ALA A 186 1.54 8.35 4.68
N ASP A 187 2.07 9.17 3.76
CA ASP A 187 3.08 10.19 4.05
C ASP A 187 2.50 11.49 4.60
N PHE A 188 1.24 11.77 4.31
CA PHE A 188 0.54 12.94 4.80
C PHE A 188 -0.82 12.54 5.34
N VAL A 189 -1.06 12.94 6.58
CA VAL A 189 -2.35 12.81 7.26
C VAL A 189 -2.70 14.21 7.79
N PRO A 190 -3.91 14.73 7.53
CA PRO A 190 -4.31 16.03 8.06
C PRO A 190 -4.27 16.08 9.60
N ASP A 191 -4.03 17.26 10.14
CA ASP A 191 -4.04 17.47 11.59
C ASP A 191 -5.39 17.06 12.21
N ASN A 192 -5.35 16.52 13.43
CA ASN A 192 -6.52 16.03 14.18
C ASN A 192 -7.29 14.87 13.51
N ALA A 193 -6.69 14.20 12.52
CA ALA A 193 -7.29 13.04 11.91
C ALA A 193 -7.52 11.91 12.93
N VAL A 194 -8.65 11.24 12.80
CA VAL A 194 -8.87 9.93 13.42
C VAL A 194 -8.23 8.85 12.56
N LEU A 195 -7.82 7.75 13.18
CA LEU A 195 -7.44 6.56 12.41
C LEU A 195 -8.63 5.61 12.29
N VAL A 196 -8.71 4.96 11.13
CA VAL A 196 -9.70 3.94 10.84
C VAL A 196 -9.00 2.58 10.78
N ARG A 197 -9.62 1.57 11.39
CA ARG A 197 -9.18 0.18 11.28
C ARG A 197 -10.35 -0.73 10.94
N VAL A 198 -10.15 -1.58 9.94
CA VAL A 198 -11.18 -2.52 9.48
C VAL A 198 -11.10 -3.79 10.32
N ILE A 199 -12.25 -4.27 10.79
CA ILE A 199 -12.38 -5.57 11.45
C ILE A 199 -12.76 -6.59 10.38
N ARG A 200 -11.91 -7.60 10.21
CA ARG A 200 -12.01 -8.56 9.10
C ARG A 200 -12.28 -9.97 9.58
N SER A 201 -12.87 -10.77 8.70
CA SER A 201 -13.07 -12.19 8.93
C SER A 201 -11.73 -12.94 8.97
N PRO A 202 -11.46 -13.74 10.03
CA PRO A 202 -10.34 -14.66 10.05
C PRO A 202 -10.64 -15.97 9.31
N HIS A 203 -11.86 -16.16 8.78
CA HIS A 203 -12.35 -17.42 8.23
C HIS A 203 -12.66 -17.31 6.74
N HIS A 204 -12.46 -18.41 6.00
CA HIS A 204 -12.77 -18.50 4.58
C HIS A 204 -14.26 -18.45 4.27
N HIS A 205 -15.11 -18.91 5.19
CA HIS A 205 -16.56 -18.78 5.11
C HIS A 205 -17.13 -18.91 6.52
N ALA A 206 -17.84 -17.90 7.00
CA ALA A 206 -18.42 -17.94 8.34
C ALA A 206 -19.62 -17.01 8.47
N ASP A 207 -20.67 -17.49 9.13
CA ASP A 207 -21.67 -16.59 9.70
C ASP A 207 -21.08 -15.90 10.93
N PHE A 208 -21.50 -14.67 11.19
CA PHE A 208 -21.04 -13.92 12.34
C PHE A 208 -22.16 -13.13 13.02
N LYS A 209 -21.96 -12.85 14.31
CA LYS A 209 -22.83 -12.00 15.11
C LYS A 209 -22.01 -10.99 15.88
N ILE A 210 -22.19 -9.72 15.57
CA ILE A 210 -21.65 -8.61 16.35
C ILE A 210 -22.48 -8.44 17.62
N GLY A 211 -21.79 -8.30 18.75
CA GLY A 211 -22.35 -8.11 20.09
C GLY A 211 -22.78 -6.67 20.37
N ASP A 212 -22.82 -6.30 21.66
CA ASP A 212 -23.24 -4.98 22.09
C ASP A 212 -22.15 -3.92 21.80
N LEU A 213 -22.31 -3.22 20.67
CA LEU A 213 -21.42 -2.13 20.26
C LEU A 213 -21.48 -0.93 21.21
N ALA A 214 -22.62 -0.68 21.88
CA ALA A 214 -22.71 0.42 22.83
C ALA A 214 -21.92 0.12 24.10
N ALA A 215 -21.99 -1.12 24.60
CA ALA A 215 -21.12 -1.57 25.69
C ALA A 215 -19.64 -1.56 25.29
N PHE A 216 -19.33 -2.00 24.07
CA PHE A 216 -17.97 -1.93 23.55
C PHE A 216 -17.45 -0.49 23.52
N LYS A 217 -18.18 0.47 22.96
CA LYS A 217 -17.76 1.89 22.96
C LYS A 217 -17.62 2.47 24.37
N ARG A 218 -18.50 2.12 25.32
CA ARG A 218 -18.36 2.55 26.73
C ARG A 218 -17.07 2.05 27.39
N SER A 219 -16.65 0.82 27.05
CA SER A 219 -15.41 0.23 27.57
C SER A 219 -14.14 0.66 26.81
N ASN A 220 -14.30 1.37 25.69
CA ASN A 220 -13.21 1.84 24.81
C ASN A 220 -13.53 3.29 24.37
N PRO A 221 -13.56 4.27 25.30
CA PRO A 221 -13.96 5.65 25.00
C PRO A 221 -13.09 6.33 23.93
N GLU A 222 -11.88 5.84 23.70
CA GLU A 222 -10.95 6.26 22.65
C GLU A 222 -11.39 5.82 21.23
N ILE A 223 -12.33 4.88 21.13
CA ILE A 223 -13.02 4.51 19.89
C ILE A 223 -14.27 5.39 19.75
N LEU A 224 -14.18 6.35 18.85
CA LEU A 224 -15.19 7.40 18.67
C LEU A 224 -16.41 6.86 17.91
N GLU A 225 -16.20 5.98 16.93
CA GLU A 225 -17.29 5.36 16.18
C GLU A 225 -16.98 3.93 15.74
N VAL A 226 -18.05 3.13 15.60
CA VAL A 226 -18.02 1.80 14.99
C VAL A 226 -19.00 1.80 13.81
N PHE A 227 -18.51 1.42 12.64
CA PHE A 227 -19.28 1.32 11.40
C PHE A 227 -19.52 -0.15 11.06
N THR A 228 -20.72 -0.46 10.60
CA THR A 228 -21.15 -1.75 10.08
C THR A 228 -21.93 -1.54 8.78
N ALA A 229 -22.43 -2.61 8.16
CA ALA A 229 -23.29 -2.51 6.98
C ALA A 229 -24.51 -1.57 7.17
N ARG A 230 -24.98 -1.40 8.42
CA ARG A 230 -26.11 -0.51 8.75
C ARG A 230 -25.79 0.98 8.64
N ASP A 231 -24.50 1.32 8.64
CA ASP A 231 -24.02 2.69 8.60
C ASP A 231 -23.73 3.16 7.18
N ILE A 232 -23.89 2.29 6.18
CA ILE A 232 -23.77 2.62 4.75
C ILE A 232 -25.00 3.43 4.32
N PRO A 233 -24.86 4.71 3.91
CA PRO A 233 -26.00 5.53 3.55
C PRO A 233 -26.69 5.12 2.25
N GLY A 234 -25.92 4.61 1.29
CA GLY A 234 -26.39 4.17 -0.03
C GLY A 234 -26.25 2.66 -0.22
N LYS A 235 -25.52 2.26 -1.26
CA LYS A 235 -25.39 0.86 -1.65
C LYS A 235 -24.21 0.19 -0.94
N ASN A 236 -24.47 -0.84 -0.14
CA ASN A 236 -23.43 -1.70 0.46
C ASN A 236 -22.84 -2.68 -0.56
N CYS A 237 -22.28 -2.20 -1.66
CA CYS A 237 -21.69 -3.04 -2.70
C CYS A 237 -20.76 -2.25 -3.62
N PHE A 238 -19.66 -2.86 -4.03
CA PHE A 238 -18.72 -2.36 -5.02
C PHE A 238 -18.16 -3.49 -5.91
N GLY A 239 -17.46 -3.11 -6.97
CA GLY A 239 -16.74 -4.02 -7.86
C GLY A 239 -16.29 -3.29 -9.14
N VAL A 240 -15.12 -3.65 -9.68
CA VAL A 240 -14.53 -2.98 -10.86
C VAL A 240 -15.32 -3.23 -12.15
N ILE A 241 -16.12 -4.30 -12.20
CA ILE A 241 -17.01 -4.58 -13.34
C ILE A 241 -18.45 -4.38 -12.87
N PRO A 242 -19.06 -3.20 -13.10
CA PRO A 242 -20.33 -2.83 -12.47
C PRO A 242 -21.47 -3.85 -12.65
N PRO A 243 -21.66 -4.50 -13.83
CA PRO A 243 -22.67 -5.54 -13.98
C PRO A 243 -22.49 -6.78 -13.10
N PHE A 244 -21.27 -7.00 -12.58
CA PHE A 244 -20.91 -8.16 -11.76
C PHE A 244 -20.56 -7.79 -10.32
N ALA A 245 -20.65 -6.51 -9.95
CA ALA A 245 -20.32 -6.03 -8.62
C ALA A 245 -21.19 -6.74 -7.54
N ASP A 246 -20.52 -7.38 -6.60
CA ASP A 246 -21.14 -8.16 -5.52
C ASP A 246 -20.37 -8.10 -4.20
N GLN A 247 -19.22 -7.42 -4.15
CA GLN A 247 -18.43 -7.28 -2.95
C GLN A 247 -19.08 -6.24 -2.02
N PRO A 248 -19.50 -6.61 -0.80
CA PRO A 248 -20.03 -5.64 0.14
C PRO A 248 -18.92 -4.74 0.71
N VAL A 249 -19.28 -3.51 1.12
CA VAL A 249 -18.38 -2.65 1.92
C VAL A 249 -18.17 -3.28 3.29
N PHE A 250 -19.27 -3.73 3.91
CA PHE A 250 -19.25 -4.60 5.07
C PHE A 250 -20.18 -5.78 4.82
N ALA A 251 -19.68 -7.00 5.02
CA ALA A 251 -20.52 -8.18 5.10
C ALA A 251 -21.64 -7.96 6.14
N GLU A 252 -22.83 -8.49 5.87
CA GLU A 252 -24.00 -8.25 6.72
C GLU A 252 -24.24 -9.34 7.75
N LYS A 253 -24.02 -10.60 7.35
CA LYS A 253 -24.32 -11.80 8.16
C LYS A 253 -23.27 -12.88 7.99
N THR A 254 -22.75 -13.00 6.77
CA THR A 254 -21.82 -14.05 6.37
C THR A 254 -20.62 -13.40 5.72
N ALA A 255 -19.44 -13.72 6.21
CA ALA A 255 -18.18 -13.41 5.53
C ALA A 255 -17.89 -14.50 4.50
N LEU A 256 -17.59 -14.10 3.27
CA LEU A 256 -17.44 -15.02 2.12
C LEU A 256 -15.98 -15.39 1.83
N HIS A 257 -15.03 -14.71 2.47
CA HIS A 257 -13.61 -15.04 2.38
C HIS A 257 -12.88 -14.57 3.64
N ARG A 258 -11.65 -15.07 3.81
CA ARG A 258 -10.73 -14.55 4.81
C ARG A 258 -10.32 -13.14 4.38
N GLY A 259 -10.38 -12.18 5.29
CA GLY A 259 -10.12 -10.76 5.00
C GLY A 259 -11.37 -9.94 4.66
N ASP A 260 -12.54 -10.57 4.54
CA ASP A 260 -13.81 -9.88 4.29
C ASP A 260 -14.14 -8.91 5.44
N ALA A 261 -14.54 -7.69 5.12
CA ALA A 261 -14.75 -6.63 6.11
C ALA A 261 -16.12 -6.81 6.78
N ILE A 262 -16.20 -6.82 8.12
CA ILE A 262 -17.48 -6.91 8.84
C ILE A 262 -17.86 -5.62 9.57
N ALA A 263 -16.86 -4.82 9.91
CA ALA A 263 -17.01 -3.55 10.61
C ALA A 263 -15.75 -2.70 10.42
N ALA A 264 -15.81 -1.42 10.76
CA ALA A 264 -14.63 -0.58 10.95
C ALA A 264 -14.76 0.21 12.26
N ILE A 265 -13.65 0.44 12.93
CA ILE A 265 -13.56 1.32 14.10
C ILE A 265 -12.81 2.59 13.71
N ALA A 266 -13.28 3.74 14.18
CA ALA A 266 -12.61 5.02 14.03
C ALA A 266 -12.35 5.64 15.41
N GLY A 267 -11.12 6.07 15.66
CA GLY A 267 -10.74 6.56 16.99
C GLY A 267 -9.41 7.29 17.01
N GLU A 268 -8.94 7.58 18.22
CA GLU A 268 -7.68 8.29 18.42
C GLU A 268 -6.47 7.46 17.92
N PRO A 269 -5.45 8.07 17.29
CA PRO A 269 -4.40 7.33 16.58
C PRO A 269 -3.69 6.27 17.41
N ASP A 270 -3.28 6.59 18.64
CA ASP A 270 -2.55 5.66 19.51
C ASP A 270 -3.42 4.47 19.92
N ALA A 271 -4.72 4.70 20.12
CA ALA A 271 -5.68 3.66 20.45
C ALA A 271 -5.86 2.66 19.30
N ILE A 272 -6.04 3.17 18.08
CA ILE A 272 -6.28 2.35 16.90
C ILE A 272 -5.03 1.54 16.53
N ARG A 273 -3.84 2.13 16.65
CA ARG A 273 -2.56 1.44 16.43
C ARG A 273 -2.34 0.31 17.45
N ALA A 274 -2.72 0.52 18.71
CA ALA A 274 -2.59 -0.46 19.77
C ALA A 274 -3.79 -1.42 19.90
N PHE A 275 -4.81 -1.29 19.05
CA PHE A 275 -6.03 -2.08 19.16
C PHE A 275 -5.78 -3.56 18.87
N ASP A 276 -6.25 -4.41 19.80
CA ASP A 276 -6.29 -5.86 19.64
C ASP A 276 -7.67 -6.28 19.10
N GLU A 277 -7.69 -6.84 17.91
CA GLU A 277 -8.91 -7.28 17.22
C GLU A 277 -9.70 -8.34 17.99
N ALA A 278 -9.06 -9.12 18.86
CA ALA A 278 -9.74 -10.08 19.73
C ALA A 278 -10.69 -9.41 20.75
N ARG A 279 -10.53 -8.10 21.00
CA ARG A 279 -11.43 -7.31 21.86
C ARG A 279 -12.72 -6.91 21.15
N PHE A 280 -12.78 -6.97 19.82
CA PHE A 280 -14.00 -6.64 19.10
C PHE A 280 -15.08 -7.69 19.38
N PRO A 281 -16.32 -7.30 19.76
CA PRO A 281 -17.32 -8.25 20.23
C PRO A 281 -17.97 -8.97 19.04
N VAL A 282 -17.29 -9.95 18.46
CA VAL A 282 -17.83 -10.78 17.37
C VAL A 282 -17.78 -12.25 17.73
N LYS A 283 -18.85 -12.97 17.40
CA LYS A 283 -18.91 -14.44 17.47
C LYS A 283 -18.99 -15.00 16.07
N TRP A 284 -18.22 -16.04 15.81
CA TRP A 284 -18.12 -16.70 14.50
C TRP A 284 -18.74 -18.09 14.54
N GLN A 285 -19.35 -18.49 13.43
CA GLN A 285 -19.77 -19.85 13.12
C GLN A 285 -19.21 -20.20 11.74
N GLN A 286 -18.13 -20.98 11.71
CA GLN A 286 -17.53 -21.42 10.44
C GLN A 286 -18.51 -22.28 9.65
N LYS A 287 -18.45 -22.13 8.33
CA LYS A 287 -19.27 -22.87 7.37
C LYS A 287 -18.36 -23.66 6.42
N PRO A 288 -18.89 -24.71 5.77
CA PRO A 288 -18.17 -25.38 4.68
C PRO A 288 -17.77 -24.38 3.59
N TYR A 289 -16.56 -24.53 3.05
CA TYR A 289 -16.01 -23.67 1.99
C TYR A 289 -15.22 -24.50 0.97
N THR A 290 -14.95 -23.89 -0.17
CA THR A 290 -14.08 -24.41 -1.24
C THR A 290 -12.97 -23.41 -1.49
N LEU A 291 -11.76 -23.88 -1.78
CA LEU A 291 -10.60 -23.02 -2.04
C LEU A 291 -10.18 -23.02 -3.51
N LEU A 292 -10.55 -24.06 -4.26
CA LEU A 292 -10.22 -24.19 -5.66
C LEU A 292 -11.47 -24.10 -6.56
N PRO A 293 -11.34 -23.55 -7.78
CA PRO A 293 -12.45 -23.50 -8.73
C PRO A 293 -13.07 -24.87 -9.01
N ASP A 294 -12.26 -25.92 -9.19
CA ASP A 294 -12.77 -27.26 -9.48
C ASP A 294 -13.61 -27.82 -8.32
N GLU A 295 -13.17 -27.60 -7.07
CA GLU A 295 -13.94 -27.97 -5.86
C GLU A 295 -15.29 -27.25 -5.81
N ALA A 296 -15.35 -25.99 -6.24
CA ALA A 296 -16.57 -25.20 -6.27
C ALA A 296 -17.57 -25.66 -7.34
N LEU A 297 -17.15 -26.50 -8.30
CA LEU A 297 -17.98 -27.06 -9.37
C LEU A 297 -18.51 -28.46 -9.07
N GLU A 298 -17.98 -29.13 -8.03
CA GLU A 298 -18.40 -30.48 -7.66
C GLU A 298 -19.86 -30.54 -7.16
N PRO A 299 -20.61 -31.64 -7.42
CA PRO A 299 -21.95 -31.83 -6.89
C PRO A 299 -21.99 -31.71 -5.35
N GLY A 300 -22.82 -30.81 -4.84
CA GLY A 300 -22.94 -30.57 -3.39
C GLY A 300 -21.91 -29.59 -2.82
N ALA A 301 -21.07 -28.98 -3.67
CA ALA A 301 -20.23 -27.86 -3.26
C ALA A 301 -21.08 -26.74 -2.62
N PRO A 302 -20.60 -26.10 -1.54
CA PRO A 302 -21.27 -24.96 -0.94
C PRO A 302 -21.51 -23.86 -1.98
N GLN A 303 -22.71 -23.30 -2.00
CA GLN A 303 -23.01 -22.15 -2.83
C GLN A 303 -22.40 -20.90 -2.18
N VAL A 304 -21.59 -20.15 -2.95
CA VAL A 304 -20.92 -18.94 -2.45
C VAL A 304 -21.91 -17.77 -2.31
N HIS A 305 -22.78 -17.58 -3.31
CA HIS A 305 -23.79 -16.53 -3.31
C HIS A 305 -25.20 -17.11 -3.32
N ASP A 306 -25.94 -16.92 -2.24
CA ASP A 306 -27.29 -17.47 -2.06
C ASP A 306 -28.30 -17.03 -3.14
N ASN A 307 -28.05 -15.89 -3.79
CA ASN A 307 -28.90 -15.33 -4.83
C ASN A 307 -28.53 -15.76 -6.26
N ARG A 308 -27.54 -16.66 -6.42
CA ARG A 308 -27.10 -17.18 -7.73
C ARG A 308 -27.38 -18.68 -7.81
N HIS A 309 -27.47 -19.20 -9.04
CA HIS A 309 -27.62 -20.64 -9.27
C HIS A 309 -26.25 -21.27 -9.52
N GLY A 310 -25.68 -21.89 -8.49
CA GLY A 310 -24.36 -22.50 -8.54
C GLY A 310 -23.22 -21.47 -8.55
N ASN A 311 -21.98 -21.95 -8.73
CA ASN A 311 -20.76 -21.17 -8.53
C ASN A 311 -20.11 -20.66 -9.83
N ILE A 312 -20.84 -20.67 -10.96
CA ILE A 312 -20.36 -20.11 -12.23
C ILE A 312 -20.95 -18.73 -12.44
N LEU A 313 -20.11 -17.68 -12.36
CA LEU A 313 -20.53 -16.30 -12.60
C LEU A 313 -20.76 -16.02 -14.10
N VAL A 314 -19.81 -16.39 -14.95
CA VAL A 314 -19.82 -16.06 -16.38
C VAL A 314 -19.22 -17.19 -17.21
N ARG A 315 -19.73 -17.37 -18.45
CA ARG A 315 -19.15 -18.26 -19.46
C ARG A 315 -18.83 -17.46 -20.71
N GLY A 316 -17.63 -17.63 -21.24
CA GLY A 316 -17.21 -17.04 -22.52
C GLY A 316 -17.07 -18.12 -23.60
N LEU A 317 -17.35 -17.77 -24.85
CA LEU A 317 -17.09 -18.60 -26.03
C LEU A 317 -16.29 -17.77 -27.04
N VAL A 318 -15.14 -18.29 -27.46
CA VAL A 318 -14.38 -17.76 -28.59
C VAL A 318 -14.39 -18.82 -29.68
N GLN A 319 -15.08 -18.53 -30.79
CA GLN A 319 -15.17 -19.44 -31.93
C GLN A 319 -14.68 -18.73 -33.18
N ARG A 320 -13.77 -19.38 -33.92
CA ARG A 320 -13.30 -18.92 -35.21
C ARG A 320 -13.19 -20.12 -36.16
N GLY A 321 -14.05 -20.16 -37.17
CA GLY A 321 -14.11 -21.27 -38.12
C GLY A 321 -14.66 -22.56 -37.49
N ASP A 322 -14.29 -23.69 -38.10
CA ASP A 322 -14.67 -25.04 -37.68
C ASP A 322 -13.45 -25.76 -37.09
N ALA A 323 -13.29 -25.66 -35.77
CA ALA A 323 -12.16 -26.21 -35.04
C ALA A 323 -12.12 -27.74 -35.10
N ASP A 324 -13.27 -28.41 -35.03
CA ASP A 324 -13.37 -29.87 -35.05
C ASP A 324 -12.94 -30.43 -36.41
N LYS A 325 -13.39 -29.80 -37.50
CA LYS A 325 -12.91 -30.14 -38.85
C LYS A 325 -11.42 -29.87 -39.00
N ALA A 326 -10.92 -28.74 -38.50
CA ALA A 326 -9.48 -28.42 -38.58
C ALA A 326 -8.63 -29.44 -37.81
N LEU A 327 -9.04 -29.84 -36.61
CA LEU A 327 -8.34 -30.83 -35.78
C LEU A 327 -8.40 -32.24 -36.39
N SER A 328 -9.55 -32.65 -36.95
CA SER A 328 -9.68 -33.97 -37.60
C SER A 328 -8.86 -34.11 -38.88
N GLN A 329 -8.54 -33.00 -39.55
CA GLN A 329 -7.73 -32.97 -40.77
C GLN A 329 -6.26 -32.63 -40.50
N ALA A 330 -5.89 -32.33 -39.26
CA ALA A 330 -4.54 -31.94 -38.90
C ALA A 330 -3.57 -33.12 -39.03
N ALA A 331 -2.38 -32.87 -39.58
CA ALA A 331 -1.33 -33.88 -39.66
C ALA A 331 -0.83 -34.32 -38.26
N HIS A 332 -0.90 -33.42 -37.27
CA HIS A 332 -0.53 -33.68 -35.89
C HIS A 332 -1.47 -32.93 -34.94
N THR A 333 -1.77 -33.54 -33.79
CA THR A 333 -2.54 -32.95 -32.71
C THR A 333 -1.78 -33.09 -31.39
N VAL A 334 -1.84 -32.06 -30.56
CA VAL A 334 -1.25 -32.05 -29.21
C VAL A 334 -2.29 -31.48 -28.26
N THR A 335 -2.45 -32.11 -27.09
CA THR A 335 -3.28 -31.62 -25.99
C THR A 335 -2.38 -31.36 -24.80
N VAL A 336 -2.56 -30.20 -24.17
CA VAL A 336 -1.80 -29.80 -22.98
C VAL A 336 -2.79 -29.33 -21.91
N SER A 337 -2.57 -29.74 -20.67
CA SER A 337 -3.24 -29.17 -19.50
C SER A 337 -2.23 -28.30 -18.74
N THR A 338 -2.62 -27.08 -18.38
CA THR A 338 -1.78 -26.10 -17.71
C THR A 338 -2.55 -25.36 -16.62
N SER A 339 -1.88 -24.97 -15.54
CA SER A 339 -2.44 -24.10 -14.50
C SER A 339 -1.47 -22.97 -14.16
N THR A 340 -2.03 -21.86 -13.66
CA THR A 340 -1.27 -20.74 -13.09
C THR A 340 -1.71 -20.54 -11.64
N PRO A 341 -0.79 -20.30 -10.70
CA PRO A 341 -1.16 -20.05 -9.31
C PRO A 341 -1.83 -18.68 -9.17
N PHE A 342 -2.50 -18.46 -8.05
CA PHE A 342 -2.90 -17.11 -7.62
C PHE A 342 -1.66 -16.30 -7.25
N ILE A 343 -1.42 -15.19 -7.94
CA ILE A 343 -0.23 -14.37 -7.76
C ILE A 343 -0.56 -13.12 -6.96
N GLU A 344 0.17 -12.89 -5.88
CA GLU A 344 0.14 -11.62 -5.18
C GLU A 344 0.89 -10.53 -5.95
N HIS A 345 0.26 -9.37 -6.08
CA HIS A 345 0.81 -8.17 -6.69
C HIS A 345 2.07 -7.70 -5.96
N ALA A 346 2.05 -7.75 -4.63
CA ALA A 346 3.19 -7.51 -3.73
C ALA A 346 3.87 -6.14 -3.96
N TYR A 347 3.09 -5.09 -4.26
CA TYR A 347 3.60 -3.72 -4.28
C TYR A 347 4.08 -3.29 -2.89
N ILE A 348 5.10 -2.44 -2.82
CA ILE A 348 5.80 -2.11 -1.57
C ILE A 348 4.95 -1.21 -0.66
N GLU A 349 4.15 -0.31 -1.21
CA GLU A 349 3.23 0.57 -0.46
C GLU A 349 1.85 -0.09 -0.29
N PRO A 350 1.43 -0.50 0.92
CA PRO A 350 0.06 -0.95 1.16
C PRO A 350 -1.00 0.09 0.77
N GLU A 351 -2.27 -0.27 0.84
CA GLU A 351 -3.38 0.66 0.68
C GLU A 351 -3.31 1.71 1.77
N ALA A 352 -3.24 2.99 1.37
CA ALA A 352 -3.19 4.08 2.32
C ALA A 352 -3.83 5.34 1.75
N GLY A 353 -4.36 6.16 2.65
CA GLY A 353 -4.94 7.44 2.32
C GLY A 353 -5.79 8.02 3.44
N TYR A 354 -6.50 9.09 3.11
CA TYR A 354 -7.37 9.79 4.05
C TYR A 354 -8.57 10.41 3.34
N ALA A 355 -9.59 10.76 4.11
CA ALA A 355 -10.72 11.55 3.66
C ALA A 355 -10.94 12.77 4.55
N VAL A 356 -11.47 13.84 3.96
CA VAL A 356 -11.90 15.06 4.64
C VAL A 356 -13.27 15.48 4.16
N ARG A 357 -14.09 16.00 5.08
CA ARG A 357 -15.34 16.67 4.75
C ARG A 357 -15.08 18.16 4.57
N VAL A 358 -15.47 18.72 3.43
CA VAL A 358 -15.33 20.13 3.06
C VAL A 358 -16.73 20.69 2.79
N GLY A 359 -17.39 21.20 3.83
CA GLY A 359 -18.80 21.58 3.76
C GLY A 359 -19.66 20.35 3.44
N ASP A 360 -20.33 20.37 2.29
CA ASP A 360 -21.15 19.27 1.79
C ASP A 360 -20.42 18.36 0.79
N ARG A 361 -19.13 18.60 0.54
CA ARG A 361 -18.28 17.77 -0.31
C ARG A 361 -17.43 16.81 0.52
N LEU A 362 -17.28 15.58 0.04
CA LEU A 362 -16.31 14.61 0.52
C LEU A 362 -15.08 14.61 -0.39
N GLU A 363 -13.89 14.82 0.16
CA GLU A 363 -12.62 14.67 -0.57
C GLU A 363 -11.84 13.47 -0.04
N ILE A 364 -11.39 12.59 -0.94
CA ILE A 364 -10.64 11.38 -0.62
C ILE A 364 -9.28 11.46 -1.32
N HIS A 365 -8.20 11.32 -0.54
CA HIS A 365 -6.83 11.24 -1.02
C HIS A 365 -6.36 9.79 -0.88
N ALA A 366 -6.06 9.14 -2.01
CA ALA A 366 -5.85 7.70 -2.05
C ALA A 366 -4.70 7.28 -2.96
N SER A 367 -3.97 6.23 -2.57
CA SER A 367 -3.13 5.48 -3.50
C SER A 367 -4.04 4.66 -4.43
N THR A 368 -4.47 5.24 -5.56
CA THR A 368 -5.42 4.62 -6.51
C THR A 368 -4.94 4.74 -7.95
N GLN A 369 -5.28 3.74 -8.77
CA GLN A 369 -5.06 3.74 -10.23
C GLN A 369 -6.32 4.15 -11.00
N ALA A 370 -7.45 4.38 -10.31
CA ALA A 370 -8.79 4.44 -10.90
C ALA A 370 -9.71 5.52 -10.30
N THR A 371 -9.23 6.77 -10.24
CA THR A 371 -9.93 7.88 -9.55
C THR A 371 -11.40 8.11 -9.95
N HIS A 372 -11.76 7.85 -11.21
CA HIS A 372 -13.12 8.03 -11.70
C HIS A 372 -14.05 6.91 -11.21
N MET A 373 -13.58 5.65 -11.26
CA MET A 373 -14.34 4.50 -10.77
C MET A 373 -14.48 4.55 -9.25
N ASP A 374 -13.44 4.99 -8.53
CA ASP A 374 -13.51 5.28 -7.10
C ASP A 374 -14.62 6.30 -6.80
N ARG A 375 -14.65 7.41 -7.55
CA ARG A 375 -15.64 8.48 -7.36
C ARG A 375 -17.07 8.00 -7.60
N GLU A 376 -17.29 7.26 -8.68
CA GLU A 376 -18.61 6.70 -9.03
C GLU A 376 -19.08 5.71 -7.96
N THR A 377 -18.20 4.79 -7.56
CA THR A 377 -18.51 3.79 -6.53
C THR A 377 -18.77 4.43 -5.16
N LEU A 378 -17.98 5.44 -4.78
CA LEU A 378 -18.19 6.18 -3.54
C LEU A 378 -19.49 6.98 -3.54
N ALA A 379 -19.94 7.48 -4.69
CA ALA A 379 -21.23 8.18 -4.81
C ALA A 379 -22.40 7.24 -4.50
N ASP A 380 -22.34 6.02 -5.04
CA ASP A 380 -23.32 4.97 -4.75
C ASP A 380 -23.28 4.55 -3.27
N ILE A 381 -22.09 4.33 -2.70
CA ILE A 381 -21.93 3.91 -1.30
C ILE A 381 -22.41 4.99 -0.33
N MET A 382 -22.02 6.25 -0.55
CA MET A 382 -22.31 7.36 0.34
C MET A 382 -23.68 8.00 0.08
N ALA A 383 -24.41 7.58 -0.96
CA ALA A 383 -25.64 8.21 -1.42
C ALA A 383 -25.47 9.73 -1.64
N MET A 384 -24.42 10.12 -2.34
CA MET A 384 -24.08 11.51 -2.65
C MET A 384 -24.05 11.73 -4.16
N ASP A 385 -24.32 12.97 -4.60
CA ASP A 385 -24.14 13.32 -6.01
C ASP A 385 -22.64 13.25 -6.37
N LEU A 386 -22.32 12.85 -7.62
CA LEU A 386 -20.94 12.80 -8.11
C LEU A 386 -20.18 14.12 -7.89
N LYS A 387 -20.84 15.28 -8.06
CA LYS A 387 -20.23 16.61 -7.86
C LYS A 387 -19.76 16.85 -6.42
N ASP A 388 -20.34 16.14 -5.47
CA ASP A 388 -20.08 16.26 -4.03
C ASP A 388 -19.05 15.23 -3.55
N ILE A 389 -18.43 14.48 -4.47
CA ILE A 389 -17.30 13.59 -4.20
C ILE A 389 -16.12 13.97 -5.09
N ARG A 390 -14.95 14.12 -4.45
CA ARG A 390 -13.67 14.35 -5.12
C ARG A 390 -12.66 13.28 -4.70
N VAL A 391 -12.10 12.58 -5.67
CA VAL A 391 -10.98 11.66 -5.45
C VAL A 391 -9.70 12.30 -5.98
N VAL A 392 -8.70 12.41 -5.12
CA VAL A 392 -7.37 12.98 -5.42
C VAL A 392 -6.34 11.85 -5.30
N PRO A 393 -5.70 11.44 -6.40
CA PRO A 393 -4.70 10.39 -6.33
C PRO A 393 -3.44 10.91 -5.62
N THR A 394 -2.91 10.13 -4.67
CA THR A 394 -1.55 10.32 -4.15
C THR A 394 -0.54 9.68 -5.10
N ALA A 395 0.76 9.79 -4.80
CA ALA A 395 1.72 8.86 -5.40
C ALA A 395 1.30 7.42 -5.10
N CYS A 396 1.46 6.52 -6.07
CA CYS A 396 1.13 5.10 -5.94
C CYS A 396 2.43 4.29 -5.95
N GLY A 397 2.80 3.69 -4.81
CA GLY A 397 4.00 2.89 -4.61
C GLY A 397 3.93 1.48 -5.20
N GLY A 398 3.38 1.39 -6.41
CA GLY A 398 2.98 0.14 -7.07
C GLY A 398 1.51 -0.20 -6.79
N GLY A 399 0.84 -0.75 -7.79
CA GLY A 399 -0.54 -1.25 -7.68
C GLY A 399 -0.77 -2.45 -8.59
N PHE A 400 -0.11 -2.45 -9.76
CA PHE A 400 -0.03 -3.60 -10.68
C PHE A 400 -1.39 -4.18 -11.08
N GLY A 401 -2.46 -3.38 -10.99
CA GLY A 401 -3.84 -3.80 -11.25
C GLY A 401 -4.71 -3.82 -10.00
N SER A 402 -4.14 -4.19 -8.84
CA SER A 402 -4.92 -4.32 -7.59
C SER A 402 -5.54 -3.01 -7.11
N LYS A 403 -4.82 -1.88 -7.23
CA LYS A 403 -5.31 -0.55 -6.81
C LYS A 403 -6.25 0.10 -7.84
N ILE A 404 -6.78 -0.68 -8.79
CA ILE A 404 -7.95 -0.32 -9.59
C ILE A 404 -9.22 -0.59 -8.78
N ASP A 405 -9.20 -1.59 -7.90
CA ASP A 405 -10.29 -1.87 -6.97
C ASP A 405 -10.37 -0.81 -5.89
N ILE A 406 -11.59 -0.52 -5.46
CA ILE A 406 -11.83 0.22 -4.22
C ILE A 406 -11.51 -0.71 -3.04
N SER A 407 -10.84 -0.19 -2.02
CA SER A 407 -10.38 -0.96 -0.88
C SER A 407 -10.59 -0.20 0.42
N MET A 408 -9.83 0.85 0.65
CA MET A 408 -9.81 1.60 1.90
C MET A 408 -10.74 2.83 1.90
N GLN A 409 -11.08 3.32 0.71
CA GLN A 409 -11.80 4.57 0.46
C GLN A 409 -13.16 4.64 1.19
N PRO A 410 -14.01 3.59 1.19
CA PRO A 410 -15.32 3.65 1.84
C PRO A 410 -15.21 3.86 3.35
N PHE A 411 -14.20 3.26 3.99
CA PHE A 411 -14.05 3.30 5.44
C PHE A 411 -13.65 4.69 5.94
N VAL A 412 -12.69 5.35 5.26
CA VAL A 412 -12.33 6.73 5.57
C VAL A 412 -13.44 7.71 5.18
N ALA A 413 -14.19 7.46 4.11
CA ALA A 413 -15.34 8.26 3.71
C ALA A 413 -16.42 8.32 4.80
N LEU A 414 -16.84 7.15 5.30
CA LEU A 414 -17.83 7.03 6.38
C LEU A 414 -17.35 7.74 7.65
N ALA A 415 -16.11 7.48 8.07
CA ALA A 415 -15.52 8.07 9.26
C ALA A 415 -15.45 9.59 9.16
N ALA A 416 -14.92 10.13 8.06
CA ALA A 416 -14.77 11.56 7.87
C ALA A 416 -16.13 12.28 7.83
N TRP A 417 -17.10 11.67 7.14
CA TRP A 417 -18.45 12.23 7.01
C TRP A 417 -19.20 12.27 8.35
N LYS A 418 -19.17 11.14 9.09
CA LYS A 418 -19.89 10.97 10.35
C LYS A 418 -19.31 11.79 11.49
N LEU A 419 -17.97 11.80 11.62
CA LEU A 419 -17.27 12.46 12.73
C LEU A 419 -16.99 13.94 12.46
N ASN A 420 -17.13 14.39 11.21
CA ASN A 420 -16.74 15.72 10.79
C ASN A 420 -15.29 16.07 11.19
N ARG A 421 -14.41 15.06 11.09
CA ARG A 421 -12.97 15.13 11.32
C ARG A 421 -12.28 14.45 10.13
N PRO A 422 -11.05 14.83 9.76
CA PRO A 422 -10.28 14.02 8.83
C PRO A 422 -10.17 12.57 9.32
N ALA A 423 -10.19 11.61 8.42
CA ALA A 423 -10.04 10.19 8.75
C ALA A 423 -8.98 9.55 7.86
N ALA A 424 -8.01 8.87 8.45
CA ALA A 424 -6.91 8.25 7.72
C ALA A 424 -6.82 6.75 7.99
N ILE A 425 -6.26 6.03 7.02
CA ILE A 425 -6.06 4.59 7.09
C ILE A 425 -4.78 4.20 6.34
N CYS A 426 -4.08 3.21 6.86
CA CYS A 426 -2.98 2.55 6.20
C CYS A 426 -3.07 1.06 6.55
N TYR A 427 -3.25 0.21 5.56
CA TYR A 427 -3.30 -1.23 5.78
C TYR A 427 -1.94 -1.74 6.24
N THR A 428 -1.96 -2.72 7.13
CA THR A 428 -0.78 -3.53 7.37
C THR A 428 -0.48 -4.39 6.13
N ARG A 429 0.75 -4.91 6.00
CA ARG A 429 1.09 -5.83 4.91
C ARG A 429 0.18 -7.06 4.90
N THR A 430 -0.08 -7.65 6.06
CA THR A 430 -0.98 -8.80 6.21
C THR A 430 -2.39 -8.43 5.79
N GLU A 431 -2.86 -7.24 6.17
CA GLU A 431 -4.18 -6.74 5.76
C GLU A 431 -4.29 -6.54 4.25
N SER A 432 -3.27 -5.95 3.63
CA SER A 432 -3.20 -5.78 2.17
C SER A 432 -3.29 -7.14 1.47
N MET A 433 -2.47 -8.12 1.86
CA MET A 433 -2.44 -9.43 1.20
C MET A 433 -3.72 -10.25 1.40
N GLN A 434 -4.41 -10.09 2.54
CA GLN A 434 -5.64 -10.86 2.81
C GLN A 434 -6.91 -10.24 2.22
N SER A 435 -6.90 -8.94 1.87
CA SER A 435 -8.13 -8.20 1.56
C SER A 435 -8.17 -7.53 0.19
N THR A 436 -7.10 -7.64 -0.60
CA THR A 436 -7.08 -7.14 -1.98
C THR A 436 -7.09 -8.27 -2.98
N THR A 437 -7.63 -8.00 -4.16
CA THR A 437 -7.79 -8.95 -5.27
C THR A 437 -6.45 -9.58 -5.69
N LYS A 438 -6.50 -10.82 -6.22
CA LYS A 438 -5.36 -11.61 -6.75
C LYS A 438 -5.70 -12.19 -8.11
#